data_AF-A0A7R9MUI3-F1
#
_entry.id   AF-A0A7R9MUI3-F1
#
_cell.length_a   1.000
_cell.length_b   1.000
_cell.length_c   1.000
_cell.angle_alpha   90.00
_cell.angle_beta   90.00
_cell.angle_gamma   90.00
#
_symmetry.space_group_name_H-M   'P 1'
#
loop_
_entity.id
_entity.type
_entity.pdbx_description
1 polymer ?
#
loop_
_entity_poly.entity_id
_entity_poly.type
_entity_poly.pdbx_seq_one_letter_code
_entity_poly.pdbx_strand_id
1 'polypeptide(L)'
;MSQSMDSLFSASNVLINEIQESLFPRLESLIASNDQNNALSVESDIESKVKQLDTYCDKMEIIVNKSGPNDRPQQKMRLDQLRYDSRHLLSSLRNLHHRRIQREREEREREELLTRRFTTNSETNIAIETYYGDENTRLKSFNTNLDDMIASGSNILSSLRDQRGFLKGAHKRLIDIGNTLGMSNTVMRLIEKRGVTDRY
;
A
#
# COMPACT_ATOMS: atom_id res chain seq x y z
N MET A 1 0.66 30.09 -18.21
CA MET A 1 -0.62 29.55 -17.68
C MET A 1 -0.32 28.77 -16.41
N SER A 2 -0.65 29.30 -15.24
CA SER A 2 -0.52 28.58 -13.97
C SER A 2 -1.58 27.48 -13.92
N GLN A 3 -1.18 26.21 -13.92
CA GLN A 3 -2.09 25.08 -13.70
C GLN A 3 -2.75 25.26 -12.33
N SER A 4 -4.09 25.25 -12.29
CA SER A 4 -4.86 25.37 -11.04
C SER A 4 -4.73 24.08 -10.22
N MET A 5 -4.78 24.18 -8.89
CA MET A 5 -4.67 23.04 -7.99
C MET A 5 -5.70 21.93 -8.31
N ASP A 6 -6.94 22.31 -8.65
CA ASP A 6 -7.98 21.34 -8.99
C ASP A 6 -7.72 20.63 -10.33
N SER A 7 -7.08 21.31 -11.29
CA SER A 7 -6.71 20.70 -12.58
C SER A 7 -5.61 19.65 -12.40
N LEU A 8 -4.63 19.92 -11.54
CA LEU A 8 -3.59 18.95 -11.20
C LEU A 8 -4.17 17.76 -10.43
N PHE A 9 -5.15 18.02 -9.54
CA PHE A 9 -5.77 16.97 -8.72
C PHE A 9 -6.62 16.03 -9.58
N SER A 10 -7.44 16.59 -10.48
CA SER A 10 -8.20 15.80 -11.44
C SER A 10 -7.28 14.99 -12.35
N ALA A 11 -6.21 15.59 -12.89
CA ALA A 11 -5.23 14.87 -13.72
C ALA A 11 -4.53 13.73 -12.95
N SER A 12 -4.18 13.96 -11.68
CA SER A 12 -3.57 12.96 -10.80
C SER A 12 -4.51 11.78 -10.54
N ASN A 13 -5.78 12.04 -10.27
CA ASN A 13 -6.78 10.98 -10.07
C ASN A 13 -7.05 10.17 -11.34
N VAL A 14 -7.06 10.82 -12.51
CA VAL A 14 -7.18 10.12 -13.80
C VAL A 14 -6.01 9.17 -13.99
N LEU A 15 -4.78 9.60 -13.69
CA LEU A 15 -3.60 8.72 -13.75
C LEU A 15 -3.69 7.57 -12.74
N ILE A 16 -4.13 7.83 -11.51
CA ILE A 16 -4.30 6.78 -10.48
C ILE A 16 -5.31 5.74 -10.96
N ASN A 17 -6.48 6.17 -11.45
CA ASN A 17 -7.50 5.26 -11.96
C ASN A 17 -7.01 4.46 -13.17
N GLU A 18 -6.28 5.10 -14.10
CA GLU A 18 -5.71 4.40 -15.25
C GLU A 18 -4.71 3.31 -14.80
N ILE A 19 -3.84 3.61 -13.83
CA ILE A 19 -2.90 2.63 -13.28
C ILE A 19 -3.64 1.47 -12.61
N GLN A 20 -4.65 1.77 -11.79
CA GLN A 20 -5.37 0.76 -11.00
C GLN A 20 -6.32 -0.10 -11.84
N GLU A 21 -7.09 0.50 -12.74
CA GLU A 21 -8.15 -0.20 -13.49
C GLU A 21 -7.65 -0.82 -14.79
N SER A 22 -6.63 -0.24 -15.42
CA SER A 22 -6.18 -0.71 -16.75
C SER A 22 -4.79 -1.35 -16.73
N LEU A 23 -3.81 -0.73 -16.08
CA LEU A 23 -2.42 -1.17 -16.20
C LEU A 23 -2.10 -2.33 -15.26
N PHE A 24 -2.57 -2.32 -14.01
CA PHE A 24 -2.35 -3.45 -13.10
C PHE A 24 -3.04 -4.74 -13.56
N PRO A 25 -4.33 -4.76 -13.95
CA PRO A 25 -4.96 -5.98 -14.44
C PRO A 25 -4.33 -6.48 -15.75
N ARG A 26 -3.88 -5.56 -16.60
CA ARG A 26 -3.13 -5.91 -17.81
C ARG A 26 -1.78 -6.53 -17.46
N LEU A 27 -1.05 -5.97 -16.50
CA LEU A 27 0.22 -6.55 -16.04
C LEU A 27 -0.02 -7.95 -15.44
N GLU A 28 -1.03 -8.11 -14.58
CA GLU A 28 -1.36 -9.41 -13.99
C GLU A 28 -1.70 -10.48 -15.04
N SER A 29 -2.48 -10.11 -16.07
CA SER A 29 -2.82 -11.03 -17.16
C SER A 29 -1.61 -11.39 -18.02
N LEU A 30 -0.71 -10.44 -18.29
CA LEU A 30 0.54 -10.68 -19.03
C LEU A 30 1.51 -11.57 -18.25
N ILE A 31 1.62 -11.39 -16.93
CA ILE A 31 2.41 -12.29 -16.09
C ILE A 31 1.75 -13.69 -16.08
N ALA A 32 0.41 -13.79 -16.20
CA ALA A 32 -0.28 -15.08 -16.31
C ALA A 32 -0.07 -15.79 -17.67
N SER A 33 0.03 -15.05 -18.76
CA SER A 33 0.28 -15.60 -20.10
C SER A 33 1.76 -15.82 -20.41
N ASN A 34 2.65 -15.62 -19.43
CA ASN A 34 4.12 -15.77 -19.53
C ASN A 34 4.80 -14.86 -20.57
N ASP A 35 4.23 -13.69 -20.81
CA ASP A 35 4.58 -12.84 -21.94
C ASP A 35 5.55 -11.73 -21.49
N GLN A 36 6.81 -12.13 -21.23
CA GLN A 36 7.78 -11.38 -20.41
C GLN A 36 8.14 -9.99 -20.97
N ASN A 37 8.28 -9.86 -22.29
CA ASN A 37 8.62 -8.59 -22.94
C ASN A 37 7.50 -7.56 -22.81
N ASN A 38 6.25 -8.00 -22.98
CA ASN A 38 5.07 -7.16 -22.85
C ASN A 38 4.85 -6.75 -21.39
N ALA A 39 5.07 -7.66 -20.45
CA ALA A 39 5.01 -7.36 -19.02
C ALA A 39 6.03 -6.28 -18.61
N LEU A 40 7.29 -6.40 -19.05
CA LEU A 40 8.33 -5.40 -18.79
C LEU A 40 7.99 -4.01 -19.35
N SER A 41 7.43 -3.96 -20.56
CA SER A 41 6.99 -2.70 -21.17
C SER A 41 5.89 -2.02 -20.34
N VAL A 42 4.92 -2.80 -19.83
CA VAL A 42 3.83 -2.28 -19.02
C VAL A 42 4.33 -1.85 -17.62
N GLU A 43 5.26 -2.59 -17.02
CA GLU A 43 5.94 -2.18 -15.77
C GLU A 43 6.62 -0.81 -15.93
N SER A 44 7.38 -0.63 -17.02
CA SER A 44 8.05 0.63 -17.32
C SER A 44 7.07 1.79 -17.55
N ASP A 45 5.91 1.52 -18.15
CA ASP A 45 4.88 2.53 -18.37
C ASP A 45 4.20 2.95 -17.05
N ILE A 46 3.86 1.97 -16.18
CA ILE A 46 3.35 2.25 -14.83
C ILE A 46 4.37 3.09 -14.04
N GLU A 47 5.65 2.73 -14.08
CA GLU A 47 6.70 3.48 -13.38
C GLU A 47 6.83 4.92 -13.89
N SER A 48 6.74 5.13 -15.21
CA SER A 48 6.73 6.47 -15.82
C SER A 48 5.53 7.29 -15.35
N LYS A 49 4.33 6.71 -15.31
CA LYS A 49 3.10 7.39 -14.85
C LYS A 49 3.14 7.71 -13.36
N VAL A 50 3.68 6.83 -12.52
CA VAL A 50 3.88 7.11 -11.09
C VAL A 50 4.89 8.26 -10.89
N LYS A 51 5.98 8.31 -11.66
CA LYS A 51 6.92 9.46 -11.63
C LYS A 51 6.25 10.78 -12.05
N GLN A 52 5.33 10.72 -13.02
CA GLN A 52 4.53 11.89 -13.40
C GLN A 52 3.59 12.33 -12.26
N LEU A 53 2.96 11.38 -11.56
CA LEU A 53 2.14 11.65 -10.38
C LEU A 53 2.94 12.31 -9.26
N ASP A 54 4.16 11.84 -8.97
CA ASP A 54 5.04 12.47 -7.99
C ASP A 54 5.40 13.90 -8.40
N THR A 55 5.68 14.13 -9.70
CA THR A 55 5.94 15.47 -10.23
C THR A 55 4.72 16.39 -10.07
N TYR A 56 3.50 15.87 -10.22
CA TYR A 56 2.27 16.63 -9.93
C TYR A 56 2.11 16.92 -8.45
N CYS A 57 2.43 15.97 -7.57
CA CYS A 57 2.44 16.19 -6.13
C CYS A 57 3.42 17.30 -5.72
N ASP A 58 4.62 17.33 -6.31
CA ASP A 58 5.62 18.37 -6.03
C ASP A 58 5.16 19.76 -6.51
N LYS A 59 4.53 19.82 -7.69
CA LYS A 59 3.91 21.07 -8.20
C LYS A 59 2.77 21.54 -7.30
N MET A 60 1.94 20.62 -6.79
CA MET A 60 0.90 20.95 -5.82
C MET A 60 1.48 21.42 -4.50
N GLU A 61 2.57 20.83 -4.01
CA GLU A 61 3.24 21.26 -2.77
C GLU A 61 3.66 22.73 -2.84
N ILE A 62 4.17 23.18 -4.00
CA ILE A 62 4.51 24.58 -4.24
C ILE A 62 3.25 25.47 -4.15
N ILE A 63 2.11 25.02 -4.67
CA ILE A 63 0.84 25.76 -4.61
C ILE A 63 0.31 25.81 -3.17
N VAL A 64 0.33 24.68 -2.45
CA VAL A 64 -0.07 24.61 -1.03
C VAL A 64 0.79 25.54 -0.18
N ASN A 65 2.09 25.65 -0.46
CA ASN A 65 2.98 26.55 0.26
C ASN A 65 2.71 28.03 0.00
N LYS A 66 2.12 28.36 -1.14
CA LYS A 66 1.72 29.73 -1.53
C LYS A 66 0.28 30.08 -1.12
N SER A 67 -0.49 29.09 -0.66
CA SER A 67 -1.90 29.28 -0.29
C SER A 67 -2.07 29.97 1.07
N GLY A 68 -3.20 30.69 1.23
CA GLY A 68 -3.56 31.37 2.47
C GLY A 68 -3.90 30.40 3.60
N PRO A 69 -3.89 30.84 4.87
CA PRO A 69 -4.05 29.98 6.04
C PRO A 69 -5.38 29.20 6.10
N ASN A 70 -6.44 29.68 5.43
CA ASN A 70 -7.74 29.00 5.40
C ASN A 70 -7.80 27.81 4.41
N ASP A 71 -7.15 27.92 3.24
CA ASP A 71 -7.21 26.86 2.20
C ASP A 71 -6.09 25.82 2.35
N ARG A 72 -4.97 26.23 2.97
CA ARG A 72 -3.80 25.39 3.23
C ARG A 72 -4.10 24.03 3.89
N PRO A 73 -4.95 23.92 4.94
CA PRO A 73 -5.22 22.62 5.55
C PRO A 73 -5.94 21.64 4.60
N GLN A 74 -6.94 22.11 3.84
CA GLN A 74 -7.67 21.26 2.89
C GLN A 74 -6.77 20.83 1.72
N GLN A 75 -6.00 21.76 1.18
CA GLN A 75 -5.04 21.51 0.11
C GLN A 75 -3.94 20.55 0.53
N LYS A 76 -3.43 20.69 1.75
CA LYS A 76 -2.45 19.78 2.35
C LYS A 76 -3.01 18.38 2.53
N MET A 77 -4.25 18.25 3.02
CA MET A 77 -4.91 16.94 3.17
C MET A 77 -5.01 16.21 1.82
N ARG A 78 -5.40 16.91 0.74
CA ARG A 78 -5.48 16.32 -0.61
C ARG A 78 -4.10 15.88 -1.13
N LEU A 79 -3.06 16.67 -0.88
CA LEU A 79 -1.69 16.33 -1.25
C LEU A 79 -1.19 15.09 -0.47
N ASP A 80 -1.45 15.04 0.83
CA ASP A 80 -1.08 13.90 1.68
C ASP A 80 -1.78 12.61 1.23
N GLN A 81 -3.04 12.71 0.78
CA GLN A 81 -3.77 11.60 0.17
C GLN A 81 -3.10 11.12 -1.12
N LEU A 82 -2.78 12.02 -2.06
CA LEU A 82 -2.09 11.63 -3.31
C LEU A 82 -0.70 11.02 -3.05
N ARG A 83 0.04 11.49 -2.04
CA ARG A 83 1.32 10.90 -1.63
C ARG A 83 1.16 9.53 -1.00
N TYR A 84 0.06 9.29 -0.30
CA TYR A 84 -0.28 7.96 0.17
C TYR A 84 -0.58 7.03 -1.01
N ASP A 85 -1.39 7.48 -1.96
CA ASP A 85 -1.77 6.71 -3.15
C ASP A 85 -0.54 6.37 -4.01
N SER A 86 0.35 7.33 -4.27
CA SER A 86 1.62 7.09 -5.00
C SER A 86 2.47 6.01 -4.33
N ARG A 87 2.65 6.09 -2.99
CA ARG A 87 3.37 5.06 -2.23
C ARG A 87 2.69 3.70 -2.30
N HIS A 88 1.36 3.68 -2.28
CA HIS A 88 0.60 2.45 -2.41
C HIS A 88 0.77 1.82 -3.80
N LEU A 89 0.68 2.61 -4.87
CA LEU A 89 0.92 2.15 -6.25
C LEU A 89 2.32 1.56 -6.42
N LEU A 90 3.36 2.21 -5.87
CA LEU A 90 4.73 1.68 -5.88
C LEU A 90 4.85 0.35 -5.15
N SER A 91 4.19 0.21 -4.00
CA SER A 91 4.17 -1.05 -3.24
C SER A 91 3.51 -2.17 -4.04
N SER A 92 2.37 -1.88 -4.67
CA SER A 92 1.66 -2.82 -5.54
C SER A 92 2.49 -3.23 -6.75
N LEU A 93 3.18 -2.29 -7.39
CA LEU A 93 4.09 -2.57 -8.50
C LEU A 93 5.24 -3.50 -8.08
N ARG A 94 5.85 -3.25 -6.90
CA ARG A 94 6.91 -4.13 -6.37
C ARG A 94 6.42 -5.54 -6.10
N ASN A 95 5.21 -5.69 -5.58
CA ASN A 95 4.62 -7.02 -5.35
C ASN A 95 4.41 -7.77 -6.67
N LEU A 96 3.89 -7.08 -7.71
CA LEU A 96 3.73 -7.68 -9.03
C LEU A 96 5.07 -8.04 -9.67
N HIS A 97 6.06 -7.18 -9.55
CA HIS A 97 7.41 -7.44 -10.02
C HIS A 97 8.04 -8.65 -9.33
N HIS A 98 7.87 -8.78 -8.00
CA HIS A 98 8.33 -9.95 -7.26
C HIS A 98 7.63 -11.23 -7.73
N ARG A 99 6.31 -11.20 -7.93
CA ARG A 99 5.55 -12.35 -8.47
C ARG A 99 6.02 -12.74 -9.88
N ARG A 100 6.43 -11.77 -10.72
CA ARG A 100 7.00 -12.04 -12.05
C ARG A 100 8.35 -12.74 -11.93
N ILE A 101 9.27 -12.20 -11.13
CA ILE A 101 10.60 -12.80 -10.91
C ILE A 101 10.49 -14.20 -10.32
N GLN A 102 9.58 -14.39 -9.36
CA GLN A 102 9.37 -15.69 -8.73
C GLN A 102 8.93 -16.73 -9.76
N ARG A 103 7.97 -16.39 -10.64
CA ARG A 103 7.54 -17.28 -11.72
C ARG A 103 8.64 -17.57 -12.73
N GLU A 104 9.40 -16.55 -13.13
CA GLU A 104 10.55 -16.74 -14.04
C GLU A 104 11.59 -17.68 -13.44
N ARG A 105 11.84 -17.58 -12.12
CA ARG A 105 12.75 -18.46 -11.41
C ARG A 105 12.21 -19.89 -11.34
N GLU A 106 10.94 -20.07 -11.00
CA GLU A 106 10.29 -21.39 -10.97
C GLU A 106 10.34 -22.07 -12.33
N GLU A 107 10.14 -21.32 -13.42
CA GLU A 107 10.21 -21.85 -14.77
C GLU A 107 11.63 -22.22 -15.16
N ARG A 108 12.62 -21.39 -14.83
CA ARG A 108 14.04 -21.70 -15.04
C ARG A 108 14.49 -22.94 -14.28
N GLU A 109 14.11 -23.05 -13.00
CA GLU A 109 14.38 -24.24 -12.18
C GLU A 109 13.70 -25.49 -12.78
N ARG A 110 12.49 -25.35 -13.32
CA ARG A 110 11.79 -26.43 -14.02
C ARG A 110 12.50 -26.84 -15.31
N GLU A 111 12.97 -25.90 -16.11
CA GLU A 111 13.74 -26.17 -17.34
C GLU A 111 15.08 -26.85 -17.02
N GLU A 112 15.78 -26.43 -15.97
CA GLU A 112 17.01 -27.06 -15.50
C GLU A 112 16.77 -28.52 -15.09
N LEU A 113 15.66 -28.80 -14.40
CA LEU A 113 15.26 -30.17 -14.06
C LEU A 113 14.89 -31.01 -15.29
N LEU A 114 14.25 -30.40 -16.30
CA LEU A 114 13.84 -31.08 -17.53
C LEU A 114 15.05 -31.41 -18.44
N THR A 115 16.03 -30.51 -18.47
CA THR A 115 17.25 -30.64 -19.27
C THR A 115 18.33 -31.47 -18.59
N ARG A 116 18.19 -31.77 -17.29
CA ARG A 116 19.05 -32.70 -16.57
C ARG A 116 18.87 -34.11 -17.15
N ARG A 117 19.73 -34.47 -18.10
CA ARG A 117 19.77 -35.80 -18.73
C ARG A 117 19.98 -36.86 -17.65
N PHE A 118 18.93 -37.60 -17.30
CA PHE A 118 19.04 -38.78 -16.45
C PHE A 118 19.86 -39.85 -17.19
N THR A 119 21.17 -39.85 -16.98
CA THR A 119 22.04 -40.96 -17.40
C THR A 119 21.84 -42.10 -16.42
N THR A 120 21.23 -43.19 -16.89
CA THR A 120 21.13 -44.42 -16.12
C THR A 120 22.55 -44.96 -15.87
N ASN A 121 22.89 -45.14 -14.59
CA ASN A 121 24.11 -45.79 -14.08
C ASN A 121 25.43 -44.99 -14.10
N SER A 122 25.42 -43.74 -13.62
CA SER A 122 26.64 -43.15 -13.03
C SER A 122 26.34 -42.56 -11.65
N GLU A 123 26.56 -43.43 -10.65
CA GLU A 123 26.99 -43.07 -9.29
C GLU A 123 25.94 -42.54 -8.31
N THR A 124 25.42 -43.48 -7.51
CA THR A 124 24.61 -43.31 -6.30
C THR A 124 25.22 -42.39 -5.22
N ASN A 125 26.47 -41.94 -5.34
CA ASN A 125 27.11 -41.00 -4.41
C ASN A 125 26.82 -39.52 -4.73
N ILE A 126 26.75 -39.13 -6.00
CA ILE A 126 26.45 -37.73 -6.38
C ILE A 126 25.00 -37.38 -6.04
N ALA A 127 24.08 -38.36 -6.18
CA ALA A 127 22.67 -38.20 -5.85
C ALA A 127 22.42 -37.96 -4.35
N ILE A 128 23.24 -38.55 -3.47
CA ILE A 128 23.10 -38.39 -2.01
C ILE A 128 23.64 -37.01 -1.58
N GLU A 129 24.80 -36.58 -2.08
CA GLU A 129 25.38 -35.27 -1.75
C GLU A 129 24.55 -34.10 -2.32
N THR A 130 24.02 -34.23 -3.55
CA THR A 130 23.06 -33.25 -4.08
C THR A 130 21.72 -33.28 -3.35
N TYR A 131 21.23 -34.43 -2.89
CA TYR A 131 20.00 -34.50 -2.09
C TYR A 131 20.15 -33.78 -0.75
N TYR A 132 21.24 -33.99 -0.02
CA TYR A 132 21.49 -33.29 1.25
C TYR A 132 21.75 -31.78 1.06
N GLY A 133 22.42 -31.38 -0.02
CA GLY A 133 22.60 -29.96 -0.36
C GLY A 133 21.27 -29.26 -0.71
N ASP A 134 20.40 -29.95 -1.46
CA ASP A 134 19.08 -29.45 -1.83
C ASP A 134 18.14 -29.41 -0.61
N GLU A 135 18.21 -30.42 0.28
CA GLU A 135 17.47 -30.43 1.55
C GLU A 135 17.90 -29.28 2.47
N ASN A 136 19.20 -29.04 2.63
CA ASN A 136 19.70 -27.91 3.43
C ASN A 136 19.26 -26.56 2.84
N THR A 137 19.23 -26.43 1.51
CA THR A 137 18.74 -25.23 0.83
C THR A 137 17.24 -25.04 1.04
N ARG A 138 16.44 -26.12 0.96
CA ARG A 138 15.01 -26.11 1.27
C ARG A 138 14.74 -25.78 2.73
N LEU A 139 15.53 -26.31 3.66
CA LEU A 139 15.44 -26.00 5.09
C LEU A 139 15.80 -24.54 5.38
N LYS A 140 16.79 -23.96 4.69
CA LYS A 140 17.12 -22.53 4.79
C LYS A 140 16.00 -21.66 4.24
N SER A 141 15.48 -21.98 3.04
CA SER A 141 14.34 -21.28 2.46
C SER A 141 13.09 -21.40 3.33
N PHE A 142 12.87 -22.55 3.97
CA PHE A 142 11.76 -22.73 4.90
C PHE A 142 11.94 -21.88 6.16
N ASN A 143 13.14 -21.80 6.74
CA ASN A 143 13.42 -20.91 7.86
C ASN A 143 13.18 -19.44 7.48
N THR A 144 13.65 -18.98 6.31
CA THR A 144 13.43 -17.59 5.90
C THR A 144 11.94 -17.30 5.67
N ASN A 145 11.19 -18.23 5.08
CA ASN A 145 9.74 -18.08 4.94
C ASN A 145 9.00 -18.09 6.29
N LEU A 146 9.45 -18.91 7.24
CA LEU A 146 8.93 -18.90 8.61
C LEU A 146 9.25 -17.58 9.32
N ASP A 147 10.46 -17.04 9.15
CA ASP A 147 10.85 -15.75 9.69
C ASP A 147 10.00 -14.61 9.11
N ASP A 148 9.73 -14.63 7.81
CA ASP A 148 8.81 -13.69 7.15
C ASP A 148 7.38 -13.82 7.69
N MET A 149 6.92 -15.05 7.94
CA MET A 149 5.60 -15.31 8.55
C MET A 149 5.54 -14.82 10.01
N ILE A 150 6.60 -15.03 10.80
CA ILE A 150 6.72 -14.54 12.18
C ILE A 150 6.77 -13.01 12.20
N ALA A 151 7.53 -12.39 11.30
CA ALA A 151 7.58 -10.95 11.15
C ALA A 151 6.22 -10.37 10.76
N SER A 152 5.51 -11.00 9.82
CA SER A 152 4.14 -10.65 9.45
C SER A 152 3.18 -10.79 10.64
N GLY A 153 3.25 -11.89 11.39
CA GLY A 153 2.45 -12.11 12.60
C GLY A 153 2.71 -11.07 13.68
N SER A 154 3.97 -10.68 13.88
CA SER A 154 4.39 -9.61 14.79
C SER A 154 3.81 -8.25 14.36
N ASN A 155 3.88 -7.92 13.07
CA ASN A 155 3.33 -6.69 12.52
C ASN A 155 1.79 -6.63 12.64
N ILE A 156 1.11 -7.76 12.42
CA ILE A 156 -0.34 -7.88 12.63
C ILE A 156 -0.67 -7.65 14.11
N LEU A 157 0.07 -8.27 15.04
CA LEU A 157 -0.14 -8.09 16.47
C LEU A 157 0.10 -6.64 16.92
N SER A 158 1.14 -5.99 16.39
CA SER A 158 1.40 -4.56 16.62
C SER A 158 0.27 -3.70 16.09
N SER A 159 -0.20 -3.98 14.87
CA SER A 159 -1.33 -3.26 14.26
C SER A 159 -2.62 -3.44 15.07
N LEU A 160 -2.91 -4.64 15.58
CA LEU A 160 -4.05 -4.90 16.46
C LEU A 160 -3.92 -4.15 17.80
N ARG A 161 -2.70 -4.05 18.33
CA ARG A 161 -2.42 -3.25 19.53
C ARG A 161 -2.66 -1.76 19.28
N ASP A 162 -2.24 -1.24 18.13
CA ASP A 162 -2.45 0.15 17.74
C ASP A 162 -3.92 0.46 17.48
N GLN A 163 -4.63 -0.45 16.80
CA GLN A 163 -6.09 -0.38 16.62
C GLN A 163 -6.82 -0.36 17.96
N ARG A 164 -6.38 -1.17 18.94
CA ARG A 164 -6.94 -1.12 20.31
C ARG A 164 -6.69 0.24 20.98
N GLY A 165 -5.52 0.85 20.75
CA GLY A 165 -5.21 2.20 21.21
C GLY A 165 -6.15 3.25 20.61
N PHE A 166 -6.37 3.18 19.30
CA PHE A 166 -7.29 4.05 18.57
C PHE A 166 -8.74 3.87 19.04
N LEU A 167 -9.21 2.63 19.20
CA LEU A 167 -10.56 2.32 19.66
C LEU A 167 -10.81 2.86 21.07
N LYS A 168 -9.82 2.74 21.97
CA LYS A 168 -9.87 3.37 23.30
C LYS A 168 -9.92 4.89 23.21
N GLY A 169 -9.15 5.50 22.31
CA GLY A 169 -9.17 6.95 22.07
C GLY A 169 -10.52 7.44 21.54
N ALA A 170 -11.10 6.73 20.57
CA ALA A 170 -12.42 7.01 20.03
C ALA A 170 -13.51 6.83 21.10
N HIS A 171 -13.44 5.77 21.91
CA HIS A 171 -14.36 5.55 23.02
C HIS A 171 -14.27 6.65 24.07
N LYS A 172 -13.07 7.08 24.44
CA LYS A 172 -12.86 8.21 25.36
C LYS A 172 -13.49 9.49 24.79
N ARG A 173 -13.25 9.81 23.51
CA ARG A 173 -13.88 10.96 22.84
C ARG A 173 -15.40 10.87 22.83
N LEU A 174 -15.97 9.69 22.60
CA LEU A 174 -17.42 9.48 22.66
C LEU A 174 -17.97 9.70 24.07
N ILE A 175 -17.29 9.21 25.11
CA ILE A 175 -17.66 9.48 26.51
C ILE A 175 -17.58 10.98 26.80
N ASP A 176 -16.51 11.66 26.36
CA ASP A 176 -16.34 13.10 26.56
C ASP A 176 -17.43 13.90 25.83
N ILE A 177 -17.83 13.49 24.62
CA ILE A 177 -18.97 14.06 23.89
C ILE A 177 -20.29 13.80 24.63
N GLY A 178 -20.50 12.58 25.14
CA GLY A 178 -21.69 12.26 25.94
C GLY A 178 -21.80 13.11 27.22
N ASN A 179 -20.68 13.29 27.92
CA ASN A 179 -20.60 14.14 29.11
C ASN A 179 -20.81 15.63 28.78
N THR A 180 -20.23 16.12 27.68
CA THR A 180 -20.40 17.51 27.25
C THR A 180 -21.80 17.80 26.74
N LEU A 181 -22.45 16.86 26.03
CA LEU A 181 -23.87 16.98 25.65
C LEU A 181 -24.80 16.90 26.87
N GLY A 182 -24.49 16.06 27.86
CA GLY A 182 -25.22 15.99 29.14
C GLY A 182 -25.11 17.28 29.94
N MET A 183 -23.90 17.85 30.04
CA MET A 183 -23.67 19.17 30.64
C MET A 183 -24.33 20.27 29.82
N SER A 184 -24.26 20.24 28.48
CA SER A 184 -24.92 21.22 27.61
C SER A 184 -26.43 21.20 27.79
N ASN A 185 -27.07 20.05 27.99
CA ASN A 185 -28.51 19.99 28.30
C ASN A 185 -28.84 20.61 29.67
N THR A 186 -27.98 20.40 30.67
CA THR A 186 -28.17 20.97 32.01
C THR A 186 -27.91 22.48 32.01
N VAL A 187 -26.88 22.94 31.32
CA VAL A 187 -26.55 24.36 31.11
C VAL A 187 -27.62 25.03 30.24
N MET A 188 -28.10 24.38 29.18
CA MET A 188 -29.16 24.91 28.33
C MET A 188 -30.46 25.10 29.12
N ARG A 189 -30.81 24.14 29.98
CA ARG A 189 -31.96 24.27 30.88
C ARG A 189 -31.79 25.36 31.94
N LEU A 190 -30.56 25.60 32.41
CA LEU A 190 -30.24 26.73 33.29
C LEU A 190 -30.30 28.07 32.56
N ILE A 191 -29.87 28.14 31.30
CA ILE A 191 -29.98 29.32 30.43
C ILE A 191 -31.44 29.64 30.15
N GLU A 192 -32.25 28.64 29.79
CA GLU A 192 -33.70 28.81 29.60
C GLU A 192 -34.37 29.35 30.87
N LYS A 193 -34.04 28.78 32.04
CA LYS A 193 -34.57 29.26 33.32
C LYS A 193 -34.14 30.71 33.62
N ARG A 194 -32.88 31.06 33.35
CA ARG A 194 -32.34 32.41 33.59
C ARG A 194 -32.91 33.44 32.64
N GLY A 195 -33.07 33.09 31.36
CA GLY A 195 -33.69 33.95 30.34
C GLY A 195 -35.18 34.18 30.59
N VAL A 196 -35.87 33.25 31.26
CA VAL A 196 -37.25 33.47 31.73
C VAL A 196 -37.27 34.44 32.92
N THR A 197 -36.34 34.33 33.87
CA THR A 197 -36.29 35.24 35.02
C THR A 197 -35.76 36.64 34.70
N ASP A 198 -34.91 36.81 33.68
CA ASP A 198 -34.40 38.13 33.25
C ASP A 198 -35.42 38.93 32.41
N ARG A 199 -36.53 38.30 31.98
CA ARG A 199 -37.58 38.94 31.18
C ARG A 199 -38.76 39.48 32.01
N TYR A 200 -38.74 39.28 33.32
CA TYR A 200 -39.70 39.82 34.29
C TYR A 200 -38.98 40.72 35.29
#